data_AF-A0AAW4BJL3-F1
#
_entry.id   AF-A0AAW4BJL3-F1
#
_cell.length_a   1.000
_cell.length_b   1.000
_cell.length_c   1.000
_cell.angle_alpha   90.00
_cell.angle_beta   90.00
_cell.angle_gamma   90.00
#
_symmetry.space_group_name_H-M   'P 1'
#
loop_
_entity.id
_entity.type
_entity.pdbx_description
1 polymer ?
#
loop_
_entity_poly.entity_id
_entity_poly.type
_entity_poly.pdbx_seq_one_letter_code
_entity_poly.pdbx_strand_id
1 'polypeptide(L)'
;MILYKYMSFQAARSVIENSSLGFSCLEDLNDPFECTSFGFEESDGSIITANIATNACKNRFSRNYGVLSLTRQPLNSLMWAHYGDEHQGVVIGIDVDLANLSDESAAIIPSQYGEVIY
;
A
#
# COMPACT_ATOMS: atom_id res chain seq x y z
N MET A 1 -1.32 -14.63 11.80
CA MET A 1 -1.26 -13.31 12.50
C MET A 1 -2.43 -12.46 12.02
N ILE A 2 -3.04 -11.61 12.86
CA ILE A 2 -4.10 -10.70 12.38
C ILE A 2 -3.49 -9.33 12.10
N LEU A 3 -3.66 -8.85 10.86
CA LEU A 3 -3.39 -7.48 10.47
C LEU A 3 -4.69 -6.77 10.06
N TYR A 4 -4.69 -5.45 10.13
CA TYR A 4 -5.88 -4.62 9.97
C TYR A 4 -5.79 -3.74 8.73
N LYS A 5 -6.91 -3.57 8.05
CA LYS A 5 -7.06 -2.64 6.93
C LYS A 5 -8.17 -1.64 7.24
N TYR A 6 -7.82 -0.37 7.18
CA TYR A 6 -8.73 0.75 7.19
C TYR A 6 -9.30 0.98 5.79
N MET A 7 -10.60 1.23 5.68
CA MET A 7 -11.27 1.55 4.42
C MET A 7 -12.64 2.18 4.64
N SER A 8 -13.22 2.73 3.56
CA SER A 8 -14.61 3.19 3.57
C SER A 8 -15.57 2.02 3.74
N PHE A 9 -16.78 2.32 4.23
CA PHE A 9 -17.83 1.31 4.39
C PHE A 9 -18.16 0.59 3.07
N GLN A 10 -18.19 1.34 1.95
CA GLN A 10 -18.47 0.78 0.62
C GLN A 10 -17.38 -0.19 0.16
N ALA A 11 -16.11 0.14 0.39
CA ALA A 11 -15.01 -0.75 0.05
C ALA A 11 -15.04 -2.04 0.89
N ALA A 12 -15.34 -1.94 2.19
CA ALA A 12 -15.45 -3.12 3.05
C ALA A 12 -16.59 -4.03 2.64
N ARG A 13 -17.73 -3.47 2.24
CA ARG A 13 -18.83 -4.25 1.66
C ARG A 13 -18.37 -5.02 0.42
N SER A 14 -17.69 -4.36 -0.50
CA SER A 14 -17.15 -5.02 -1.71
C SER A 14 -16.15 -6.14 -1.36
N VAL A 15 -15.30 -5.96 -0.35
CA VAL A 15 -14.34 -6.98 0.10
C VAL A 15 -15.07 -8.22 0.61
N ILE A 16 -16.09 -8.02 1.46
CA ILE A 16 -16.88 -9.11 2.05
C ILE A 16 -17.71 -9.83 0.98
N GLU A 17 -18.44 -9.07 0.15
CA GLU A 17 -19.31 -9.60 -0.90
C GLU A 17 -18.53 -10.40 -1.95
N ASN A 18 -17.34 -9.94 -2.33
CA ASN A 18 -16.49 -10.63 -3.31
C ASN A 18 -15.49 -11.62 -2.70
N SER A 19 -15.39 -11.67 -1.36
CA SER A 19 -14.36 -12.46 -0.65
C SER A 19 -12.94 -12.24 -1.20
N SER A 20 -12.60 -10.99 -1.51
CA SER A 20 -11.34 -10.61 -2.14
C SER A 20 -10.78 -9.34 -1.55
N LEU A 21 -9.45 -9.20 -1.59
CA LEU A 21 -8.73 -8.02 -1.11
C LEU A 21 -8.23 -7.21 -2.30
N GLY A 22 -8.50 -5.91 -2.27
CA GLY A 22 -7.98 -4.96 -3.26
C GLY A 22 -6.53 -4.60 -2.97
N PHE A 23 -5.72 -4.54 -4.03
CA PHE A 23 -4.37 -4.02 -3.99
C PHE A 23 -4.35 -2.63 -4.64
N SER A 24 -3.61 -1.70 -4.04
CA SER A 24 -3.42 -0.34 -4.55
C SER A 24 -2.28 -0.32 -5.55
N CYS A 25 -2.45 0.39 -6.66
CA CYS A 25 -1.35 0.75 -7.52
C CYS A 25 -0.43 1.74 -6.79
N LEU A 26 0.86 1.77 -7.13
CA LEU A 26 1.81 2.70 -6.49
C LEU A 26 1.47 4.17 -6.72
N GLU A 27 0.76 4.48 -7.80
CA GLU A 27 0.28 5.83 -8.12
C GLU A 27 -0.92 6.27 -7.28
N ASP A 28 -1.67 5.32 -6.71
CA ASP A 28 -2.88 5.56 -5.91
C ASP A 28 -2.62 5.56 -4.41
N LEU A 29 -1.35 5.50 -4.01
CA LEU A 29 -0.96 5.55 -2.61
C LEU A 29 -1.16 6.97 -2.04
N ASN A 30 -1.63 7.04 -0.79
CA ASN A 30 -2.03 8.30 -0.16
C ASN A 30 -0.84 9.20 0.23
N ASP A 31 0.37 8.64 0.38
CA ASP A 31 1.57 9.41 0.70
C ASP A 31 2.34 9.78 -0.60
N PRO A 32 2.49 11.08 -0.92
CA PRO A 32 3.19 11.51 -2.13
C PRO A 32 4.69 11.15 -2.12
N PHE A 33 5.27 10.86 -0.96
CA PHE A 33 6.67 10.47 -0.80
C PHE A 33 6.88 8.95 -0.96
N GLU A 34 5.82 8.14 -0.94
CA GLU A 34 5.93 6.71 -1.18
C GLU A 34 6.48 6.42 -2.58
N CYS A 35 7.47 5.51 -2.62
CA CYS A 35 8.20 5.08 -3.82
C CYS A 35 8.90 6.22 -4.58
N THR A 36 9.40 7.24 -3.89
CA THR A 36 10.17 8.34 -4.51
C THR A 36 11.69 8.17 -4.39
N SER A 37 12.16 7.29 -3.51
CA SER A 37 13.59 7.12 -3.18
C SER A 37 14.33 6.18 -4.14
N PHE A 38 14.25 6.42 -5.45
CA PHE A 38 14.98 5.64 -6.45
C PHE A 38 16.46 6.07 -6.62
N GLY A 39 16.89 7.14 -5.94
CA GLY A 39 18.28 7.58 -5.94
C GLY A 39 18.77 8.14 -7.28
N PHE A 40 17.88 8.68 -8.11
CA PHE A 40 18.29 9.37 -9.34
C PHE A 40 18.90 10.72 -8.99
N GLU A 41 20.19 10.89 -9.31
CA GLU A 41 20.91 12.16 -9.15
C GLU A 41 20.89 12.95 -10.46
N GLU A 42 20.78 14.28 -10.36
CA GLU A 42 20.92 15.14 -11.52
C GLU A 42 22.40 15.22 -11.91
N SER A 43 22.71 14.85 -13.15
CA SER A 43 24.03 15.04 -13.73
C SER A 43 24.03 16.30 -14.59
N ASP A 44 25.10 17.09 -14.51
CA ASP A 44 25.27 18.29 -15.34
C ASP A 44 25.21 17.90 -16.83
N GLY A 45 24.34 18.58 -17.59
CA GLY A 45 24.05 18.28 -18.99
C GLY A 45 22.97 17.22 -19.26
N SER A 46 22.32 16.64 -18.24
CA SER A 46 21.16 15.76 -18.44
C SER A 46 19.93 16.53 -18.92
N ILE A 47 19.31 16.08 -20.01
CA ILE A 47 18.01 16.58 -20.48
C ILE A 47 16.85 16.07 -19.60
N ILE A 48 17.07 14.92 -18.94
CA ILE A 48 16.07 14.24 -18.11
C ILE A 48 16.34 14.61 -16.66
N THR A 49 15.37 15.26 -16.02
CA THR A 49 15.45 15.58 -14.58
C THR A 49 15.24 14.32 -13.75
N ALA A 50 15.78 14.31 -12.53
CA ALA A 50 15.58 13.20 -11.59
C ALA A 50 14.08 12.91 -11.37
N ASN A 51 13.25 13.96 -11.34
CA ASN A 51 11.80 13.82 -11.19
C ASN A 51 11.13 13.08 -12.36
N ILE A 52 11.55 13.33 -13.61
CA ILE A 52 11.02 12.61 -14.78
C ILE A 52 11.41 11.12 -14.72
N ALA A 53 12.67 10.83 -14.36
CA ALA A 53 13.15 9.46 -14.21
C ALA A 53 12.41 8.73 -13.07
N THR A 54 12.26 9.36 -11.90
CA THR A 54 11.49 8.86 -10.75
C THR A 54 10.06 8.53 -11.16
N ASN A 55 9.37 9.44 -11.85
CA ASN A 55 7.99 9.22 -12.28
C ASN A 55 7.87 8.10 -13.32
N ALA A 56 8.81 8.01 -14.27
CA ALA A 56 8.83 6.92 -15.24
C ALA A 56 9.03 5.55 -14.57
N CYS A 57 9.92 5.48 -13.58
CA CYS A 57 10.11 4.29 -12.75
C CYS A 57 8.85 3.98 -11.93
N LYS A 58 8.30 4.94 -11.19
CA LYS A 58 7.06 4.76 -10.41
C LYS A 58 5.92 4.22 -11.27
N ASN A 59 5.69 4.81 -12.44
CA ASN A 59 4.68 4.34 -13.41
C ASN A 59 4.98 2.94 -13.96
N ARG A 60 6.26 2.56 -14.10
CA ARG A 60 6.63 1.20 -14.52
C ARG A 60 6.37 0.19 -13.41
N PHE A 61 6.70 0.50 -12.15
CA PHE A 61 6.41 -0.37 -11.02
C PHE A 61 4.91 -0.51 -10.79
N SER A 62 4.16 0.60 -10.81
CA SER A 62 2.70 0.65 -10.65
C SER A 62 1.95 -0.29 -11.60
N ARG A 63 2.43 -0.43 -12.84
CA ARG A 63 1.84 -1.33 -13.85
C ARG A 63 2.10 -2.82 -13.62
N ASN A 64 3.11 -3.17 -12.83
CA ASN A 64 3.53 -4.56 -12.64
C ASN A 64 3.22 -5.10 -11.24
N TYR A 65 3.03 -4.22 -10.27
CA TYR A 65 2.89 -4.59 -8.86
C TYR A 65 1.77 -3.80 -8.20
N GLY A 66 0.99 -4.49 -7.36
CA GLY A 66 0.05 -3.90 -6.43
C GLY A 66 0.57 -3.99 -5.00
N VAL A 67 0.16 -3.05 -4.16
CA VAL A 67 0.54 -2.96 -2.75
C VAL A 67 -0.70 -3.11 -1.87
N LEU A 68 -0.61 -3.96 -0.85
CA LEU A 68 -1.63 -4.11 0.17
C LEU A 68 -1.09 -3.56 1.50
N SER A 69 -1.40 -2.31 1.82
CA SER A 69 -0.95 -1.69 3.08
C SER A 69 -1.83 -2.15 4.26
N LEU A 70 -1.23 -2.82 5.24
CA LEU A 70 -1.88 -3.34 6.45
C LEU A 70 -1.18 -2.79 7.70
N THR A 71 -1.86 -2.83 8.85
CA THR A 71 -1.30 -2.36 10.13
C THR A 71 -1.60 -3.32 11.27
N ARG A 72 -0.84 -3.22 12.37
CA ARG A 72 -1.12 -3.91 13.63
C ARG A 72 -2.01 -3.09 14.58
N GLN A 73 -2.29 -1.83 14.24
CA GLN A 73 -3.00 -0.89 15.12
C GLN A 73 -4.38 -0.55 14.54
N PRO A 74 -5.48 -1.18 14.99
CA PRO A 74 -6.84 -0.92 14.49
C PRO A 74 -7.49 0.35 15.08
N LEU A 75 -6.92 0.92 16.14
CA LEU A 75 -7.48 2.05 16.89
C LEU A 75 -6.61 3.32 16.79
N ASN A 76 -5.69 3.37 15.83
CA ASN A 76 -4.84 4.55 15.63
C ASN A 76 -5.69 5.71 15.07
N SER A 77 -5.82 6.80 15.84
CA SER A 77 -6.65 7.95 15.47
C SER A 77 -6.19 8.65 14.18
N LEU A 78 -4.88 8.73 13.95
CA LEU A 78 -4.35 9.34 12.73
C LEU A 78 -4.69 8.48 11.49
N MET A 79 -4.59 7.15 11.63
CA MET A 79 -5.00 6.25 10.56
C MET A 79 -6.51 6.31 10.29
N TRP A 80 -7.33 6.47 11.32
CA TRP A 80 -8.77 6.70 11.16
C TRP A 80 -9.06 7.98 10.37
N ALA A 81 -8.30 9.05 10.59
CA ALA A 81 -8.45 10.32 9.86
C ALA A 81 -8.15 10.16 8.36
N HIS A 82 -7.04 9.49 8.02
CA HIS A 82 -6.54 9.43 6.65
C HIS A 82 -6.99 8.21 5.84
N TYR A 83 -7.22 7.08 6.48
CA TYR A 83 -7.53 5.80 5.83
C TYR A 83 -8.88 5.21 6.25
N GLY A 84 -9.42 5.66 7.38
CA GLY A 84 -10.71 5.25 7.91
C GLY A 84 -11.86 6.13 7.45
N ASP A 85 -11.81 6.64 6.21
CA ASP A 85 -12.88 7.46 5.60
C ASP A 85 -13.31 8.62 6.49
N GLU A 86 -12.34 9.47 6.87
CA GLU A 86 -12.53 10.62 7.76
C GLU A 86 -13.21 10.25 9.10
N HIS A 87 -12.73 9.17 9.73
CA HIS A 87 -13.28 8.58 10.95
C HIS A 87 -14.67 7.92 10.83
N GLN A 88 -15.25 7.79 9.63
CA GLN A 88 -16.59 7.21 9.42
C GLN A 88 -16.56 5.82 8.77
N GLY A 89 -15.38 5.34 8.41
CA GLY A 89 -15.18 4.07 7.73
C GLY A 89 -15.22 2.87 8.67
N VAL A 90 -14.51 1.83 8.26
CA VAL A 90 -14.40 0.59 9.03
C VAL A 90 -12.96 0.07 9.02
N VAL A 91 -12.70 -0.80 9.99
CA VAL A 91 -11.46 -1.57 10.07
C VAL A 91 -11.82 -3.05 10.04
N ILE A 92 -11.24 -3.79 9.10
CA ILE A 92 -11.35 -5.24 9.02
C ILE A 92 -10.04 -5.90 9.43
N GLY A 93 -10.14 -6.90 10.29
CA GLY A 93 -9.03 -7.77 10.65
C GLY A 93 -8.93 -8.93 9.66
N ILE A 94 -7.72 -9.18 9.17
CA ILE A 94 -7.38 -10.19 8.18
C ILE A 94 -6.38 -11.13 8.83
N ASP A 95 -6.72 -12.42 8.90
CA ASP A 95 -5.74 -13.44 9.22
C ASP A 95 -4.85 -13.66 8.00
N VAL A 96 -3.60 -13.18 8.07
CA VAL A 96 -2.68 -13.17 6.93
C VAL A 96 -2.23 -14.57 6.52
N ASP A 97 -2.24 -15.53 7.44
CA ASP A 97 -1.85 -16.90 7.14
C ASP A 97 -2.99 -17.61 6.42
N LEU A 98 -4.23 -17.42 6.89
CA LEU A 98 -5.41 -17.95 6.21
C LEU A 98 -5.63 -17.32 4.84
N ALA A 99 -5.29 -16.03 4.70
CA ALA A 99 -5.38 -15.30 3.43
C ALA A 99 -4.18 -15.54 2.49
N ASN A 100 -3.24 -16.43 2.86
CA ASN A 100 -2.02 -16.76 2.10
C ASN A 100 -1.13 -15.53 1.79
N LEU A 101 -1.17 -14.50 2.64
CA LEU A 101 -0.36 -13.29 2.51
C LEU A 101 1.03 -13.44 3.14
N SER A 102 1.29 -14.57 3.81
CA SER A 102 2.61 -14.93 4.33
C SER A 102 3.40 -15.88 3.42
N ASP A 103 2.84 -16.28 2.29
CA ASP A 103 3.47 -17.21 1.34
C ASP A 103 4.48 -16.50 0.42
N GLU A 104 5.74 -16.93 0.50
CA GLU A 104 6.86 -16.43 -0.30
C GLU A 104 6.73 -16.72 -1.81
N SER A 105 5.92 -17.69 -2.19
CA SER A 105 5.66 -18.00 -3.60
C SER A 105 4.55 -17.13 -4.20
N ALA A 106 3.70 -16.53 -3.36
CA ALA A 106 2.53 -15.76 -3.78
C ALA A 106 2.78 -14.24 -3.81
N ALA A 107 3.73 -13.74 -3.01
CA ALA A 107 4.05 -12.32 -2.91
C ALA A 107 5.57 -12.08 -3.01
N ILE A 108 5.95 -10.98 -3.66
CA ILE A 108 7.36 -10.55 -3.73
C ILE A 108 7.87 -10.13 -2.35
N ILE A 109 6.99 -9.45 -1.59
CA ILE A 109 7.23 -9.10 -0.19
C ILE A 109 6.04 -9.61 0.61
N PRO A 110 6.14 -10.81 1.19
CA PRO A 110 5.16 -11.34 2.13
C PRO A 110 4.95 -10.44 3.35
N SER A 111 3.79 -10.60 3.99
CA SER A 111 3.34 -9.78 5.12
C SER A 111 4.29 -9.79 6.34
N GLN A 112 5.09 -10.84 6.51
CA GLN A 112 6.10 -10.94 7.59
C GLN A 112 7.36 -10.11 7.34
N TYR A 113 7.63 -9.69 6.09
CA TYR A 113 8.85 -8.97 5.74
C TYR A 113 8.61 -7.49 5.41
N GLY A 114 7.37 -7.09 5.13
CA GLY A 114 7.00 -5.71 4.73
C GLY A 114 6.87 -4.70 5.88
N GLU A 115 7.60 -4.88 6.99
CA GLU A 115 7.48 -4.01 8.16
C GLU A 115 8.20 -2.67 7.97
N VAL A 116 7.44 -1.57 8.05
CA VAL A 116 7.96 -0.21 8.07
C VAL A 116 7.76 0.36 9.47
N ILE A 117 8.87 0.63 10.16
CA ILE A 117 8.87 1.28 11.48
C ILE A 117 9.18 2.76 11.22
N TYR A 118 8.21 3.63 11.56
CA TYR A 118 8.38 5.08 11.57
C TYR A 118 8.91 5.56 12.91
#